data_AF-A0A6N2SIT5-F1
#
_entry.id   AF-A0A6N2SIT5-F1
#
_cell.length_a   1.000
_cell.length_b   1.000
_cell.length_c   1.000
_cell.angle_alpha   90.00
_cell.angle_beta   90.00
_cell.angle_gamma   90.00
#
_symmetry.space_group_name_H-M   'P 1'
#
loop_
_entity.id
_entity.type
_entity.pdbx_description
1 polymer ?
#
loop_
_entity_poly.entity_id
_entity_poly.type
_entity_poly.pdbx_seq_one_letter_code
_entity_poly.pdbx_strand_id
1 'polypeptide(L)'
;MTTPNPHLPDSHPAPGYPPEYAAPTQWDAQPMNGAMGQGYVPDAQHGYWGQEPAPRPKKRRSIGGIILTAFGTVIIVASIVGCIAIDLIPGDHGDSGDGLAWAGVALLLYVVPFGLMLVVSGLILVYAARSRSR
;
A
#
# COMPACT_ATOMS: atom_id res chain seq x y z
N MET A 1 -40.99 34.38 32.32
CA MET A 1 -40.44 33.43 33.30
C MET A 1 -39.20 32.80 32.69
N THR A 2 -38.04 33.00 33.31
CA THR A 2 -36.81 32.25 33.04
C THR A 2 -36.08 32.11 34.37
N THR A 3 -35.88 30.87 34.84
CA THR A 3 -35.23 30.55 36.12
C THR A 3 -33.69 30.57 35.96
N PRO A 4 -32.92 30.91 37.01
CA PRO A 4 -31.49 31.19 36.89
C PRO A 4 -30.62 29.93 37.00
N ASN A 5 -29.39 29.98 36.48
CA ASN A 5 -28.35 29.00 36.80
C ASN A 5 -27.48 29.53 37.97
N PRO A 6 -27.51 28.93 39.18
CA PRO A 6 -26.93 29.55 40.37
C PRO A 6 -25.46 29.20 40.67
N HIS A 7 -24.76 28.49 39.77
CA HIS A 7 -23.53 27.77 40.13
C HIS A 7 -22.31 28.11 39.23
N LEU A 8 -22.04 29.40 39.06
CA LEU A 8 -20.72 29.91 38.68
C LEU A 8 -20.06 30.54 39.92
N PRO A 9 -19.13 29.85 40.61
CA PRO A 9 -18.15 30.51 41.47
C PRO A 9 -17.07 31.15 40.60
N ASP A 10 -16.77 32.42 40.87
CA ASP A 10 -15.84 33.22 40.07
C ASP A 10 -14.40 32.69 40.07
N SER A 11 -13.71 32.95 38.96
CA SER A 11 -12.33 32.56 38.71
C SER A 11 -11.32 33.40 39.50
N HIS A 12 -10.99 33.01 40.74
CA HIS A 12 -9.79 33.48 41.42
C HIS A 12 -9.17 32.41 42.34
N PRO A 13 -7.98 31.87 42.02
CA PRO A 13 -7.18 31.15 43.00
C PRO A 13 -6.49 32.15 43.95
N ALA A 14 -6.83 32.09 45.24
CA ALA A 14 -6.08 32.79 46.29
C ALA A 14 -4.75 32.05 46.59
N PRO A 15 -3.69 32.74 47.07
CA PRO A 15 -2.39 32.10 47.23
C PRO A 15 -2.31 31.26 48.50
N GLY A 16 -2.18 29.93 48.34
CA GLY A 16 -1.81 29.00 49.41
C GLY A 16 -2.66 27.73 49.48
N TYR A 17 -1.97 26.59 49.50
CA TYR A 17 -2.42 25.18 49.58
C TYR A 17 -2.61 24.39 48.25
N PRO A 18 -1.94 23.21 48.12
CA PRO A 18 -2.26 22.13 47.17
C PRO A 18 -3.33 21.18 47.79
N PRO A 19 -3.84 20.12 47.10
CA PRO A 19 -3.46 19.52 45.82
C PRO A 19 -4.53 19.84 44.72
N GLU A 20 -4.95 19.04 43.73
CA GLU A 20 -4.76 17.61 43.40
C GLU A 20 -4.97 17.30 41.90
N TYR A 21 -4.88 16.04 41.50
CA TYR A 21 -4.84 15.58 40.10
C TYR A 21 -6.19 15.75 39.37
N ALA A 22 -6.23 16.60 38.34
CA ALA A 22 -7.21 16.53 37.27
C ALA A 22 -6.60 17.06 35.97
N ALA A 23 -6.50 16.19 34.95
CA ALA A 23 -5.96 16.56 33.64
C ALA A 23 -6.98 17.33 32.79
N PRO A 24 -6.54 18.18 31.85
CA PRO A 24 -7.35 18.57 30.70
C PRO A 24 -6.83 17.90 29.42
N THR A 25 -7.51 16.82 29.06
CA THR A 25 -8.16 16.65 27.75
C THR A 25 -7.40 17.15 26.51
N GLN A 26 -6.81 16.20 25.77
CA GLN A 26 -6.54 16.35 24.35
C GLN A 26 -7.84 16.67 23.60
N TRP A 27 -7.88 17.83 22.93
CA TRP A 27 -8.85 18.10 21.86
C TRP A 27 -8.11 18.65 20.63
N ASP A 28 -8.45 18.08 19.48
CA ASP A 28 -7.70 18.21 18.23
C ASP A 28 -7.68 19.63 17.64
N ALA A 29 -6.47 20.09 17.32
CA ALA A 29 -6.23 21.19 16.40
C ALA A 29 -5.00 20.88 15.52
N GLN A 30 -5.15 19.92 14.60
CA GLN A 30 -4.37 19.90 13.35
C GLN A 30 -5.16 20.64 12.25
N PRO A 31 -4.52 21.14 11.16
CA PRO A 31 -3.12 20.99 10.80
C PRO A 31 -2.37 22.32 10.58
N MET A 32 -1.05 22.32 10.76
CA MET A 32 -0.19 23.31 10.10
C MET A 32 0.83 22.60 9.22
N ASN A 33 0.83 22.97 7.94
CA ASN A 33 1.66 22.42 6.87
C ASN A 33 3.15 22.76 7.09
N GLY A 34 3.84 21.91 7.85
CA GLY A 34 5.26 22.05 8.18
C GLY A 34 6.20 21.54 7.10
N ALA A 35 6.13 22.10 5.89
CA ALA A 35 7.12 21.87 4.83
C ALA A 35 8.44 22.61 5.15
N MET A 36 9.15 22.18 6.20
CA MET A 36 10.45 22.75 6.57
C MET A 36 11.36 21.74 7.29
N GLY A 37 12.45 21.38 6.59
CA GLY A 37 13.73 20.90 7.11
C GLY A 37 13.77 20.04 8.39
N GLN A 38 13.91 18.73 8.20
CA GLN A 38 14.60 17.86 9.17
C GLN A 38 15.92 17.35 8.56
N GLY A 39 16.70 18.30 8.05
CA GLY A 39 18.10 18.12 7.66
C GLY A 39 19.04 18.41 8.82
N TYR A 40 18.85 17.73 9.95
CA TYR A 40 19.81 17.72 11.06
C TYR A 40 19.67 16.41 11.81
N VAL A 41 20.72 15.60 11.81
CA VAL A 41 20.88 14.46 12.72
C VAL A 41 21.80 14.96 13.84
N PRO A 42 21.30 15.22 15.05
CA PRO A 42 22.19 15.46 16.19
C PRO A 42 22.99 14.18 16.43
N ASP A 43 24.31 14.31 16.49
CA ASP A 43 25.18 13.22 16.93
C ASP A 43 24.79 12.75 18.34
N ALA A 44 25.08 11.47 18.61
CA ALA A 44 24.51 10.73 19.72
C ALA A 44 24.66 11.43 21.09
N GLN A 45 23.55 11.90 21.66
CA GLN A 45 23.50 12.16 23.09
C GLN A 45 23.49 10.85 23.87
N HIS A 46 24.68 10.46 24.32
CA HIS A 46 24.86 9.42 25.32
C HIS A 46 24.12 9.80 26.61
N GLY A 47 23.09 9.03 27.00
CA GLY A 47 22.54 9.12 28.36
C GLY A 47 21.02 9.15 28.56
N TYR A 48 20.21 8.40 27.79
CA TYR A 48 18.85 8.05 28.24
C TYR A 48 18.54 6.57 28.05
N TRP A 49 18.52 5.83 29.16
CA TRP A 49 18.02 4.46 29.24
C TRP A 49 16.49 4.48 29.15
N GLY A 50 15.95 4.27 27.94
CA GLY A 50 14.49 4.25 27.74
C GLY A 50 14.02 4.56 26.32
N GLN A 51 14.91 5.00 25.43
CA GLN A 51 14.53 5.21 24.03
C GLN A 51 14.40 3.86 23.31
N GLU A 52 13.17 3.30 23.30
CA GLU A 52 12.84 2.15 22.47
C GLU A 52 13.29 2.40 21.03
N PRO A 53 13.89 1.41 20.34
CA PRO A 53 14.34 1.61 18.98
C PRO A 53 13.17 2.05 18.10
N ALA A 54 13.26 3.26 17.54
CA ALA A 54 12.24 3.82 16.66
C ALA A 54 11.82 2.75 15.63
N PRO A 55 10.52 2.42 15.54
CA PRO A 55 10.07 1.22 14.86
C PRO A 55 10.53 1.23 13.41
N ARG A 56 11.49 0.33 13.09
CA ARG A 56 12.13 0.27 11.77
C ARG A 56 11.04 0.21 10.69
N PRO A 57 11.08 1.06 9.65
CA PRO A 57 10.02 1.11 8.66
C PRO A 57 9.83 -0.26 8.02
N LYS A 58 8.67 -0.90 8.31
CA LYS A 58 8.35 -2.22 7.77
C LYS A 58 8.30 -2.13 6.25
N LYS A 59 9.21 -2.85 5.59
CA LYS A 59 9.40 -2.86 4.14
C LYS A 59 8.10 -3.28 3.43
N ARG A 60 7.29 -2.32 3.01
CA ARG A 60 5.96 -2.57 2.41
C ARG A 60 6.15 -3.28 1.07
N ARG A 61 5.75 -4.55 1.01
CA ARG A 61 5.64 -5.32 -0.24
C ARG A 61 4.26 -5.11 -0.84
N SER A 62 4.15 -4.94 -2.15
CA SER A 62 2.85 -4.88 -2.82
C SER A 62 2.30 -6.29 -3.02
N ILE A 63 1.42 -6.73 -2.12
CA ILE A 63 0.78 -8.05 -2.23
C ILE A 63 -0.02 -8.12 -3.54
N GLY A 64 -0.84 -7.10 -3.85
CA GLY A 64 -1.58 -7.03 -5.11
C GLY A 64 -0.66 -7.01 -6.34
N GLY A 65 0.46 -6.28 -6.28
CA GLY A 65 1.45 -6.27 -7.37
C GLY A 65 2.11 -7.64 -7.60
N ILE A 66 2.44 -8.37 -6.52
CA ILE A 66 2.98 -9.74 -6.61
C ILE A 66 1.94 -10.68 -7.22
N ILE A 67 0.68 -10.63 -6.76
CA ILE A 67 -0.41 -11.46 -7.27
C ILE A 67 -0.64 -11.21 -8.77
N LEU A 68 -0.78 -9.94 -9.19
CA LEU A 68 -0.96 -9.58 -10.60
C LEU A 68 0.20 -10.05 -11.49
N THR A 69 1.45 -9.88 -11.01
CA THR A 69 2.63 -10.35 -11.74
C THR A 69 2.63 -11.87 -11.89
N ALA A 70 2.32 -12.60 -10.82
CA ALA A 70 2.25 -14.06 -10.84
C ALA A 70 1.15 -14.57 -11.77
N PHE A 71 -0.09 -14.08 -11.64
CA PHE A 71 -1.20 -14.48 -12.50
C PHE A 71 -0.96 -14.12 -13.96
N GLY A 72 -0.48 -12.91 -14.26
CA GLY A 72 -0.15 -12.51 -15.63
C GLY A 72 0.94 -13.40 -16.26
N THR A 73 1.96 -13.77 -15.48
CA THR A 73 3.03 -14.69 -15.94
C THR A 73 2.48 -16.09 -16.20
N VAL A 74 1.63 -16.62 -15.30
CA VAL A 74 0.97 -17.93 -15.48
C VAL A 74 0.09 -17.93 -16.73
N ILE A 75 -0.68 -16.87 -16.99
CA ILE A 75 -1.51 -16.73 -18.19
C ILE A 75 -0.65 -16.76 -19.46
N ILE A 76 0.47 -16.02 -19.50
CA ILE A 76 1.39 -16.02 -20.65
C ILE A 76 1.99 -17.42 -20.87
N VAL A 77 2.54 -18.04 -19.83
CA VAL A 77 3.18 -19.37 -19.93
C VAL A 77 2.16 -20.44 -20.33
N ALA A 78 0.96 -20.43 -19.73
CA ALA A 78 -0.12 -21.33 -20.12
C ALA A 78 -0.56 -21.11 -21.58
N SER A 79 -0.51 -19.87 -22.09
CA SER A 79 -0.83 -19.60 -23.49
C SER A 79 0.20 -20.19 -24.45
N ILE A 80 1.49 -20.08 -24.13
CA ILE A 80 2.58 -20.67 -24.92
C ILE A 80 2.50 -22.20 -24.89
N VAL A 81 2.29 -22.79 -23.72
CA VAL A 81 2.09 -24.24 -23.56
C VAL A 81 0.84 -24.71 -24.33
N GLY A 82 -0.23 -23.91 -24.35
CA GLY A 82 -1.43 -24.18 -25.14
C GLY A 82 -1.16 -24.21 -26.65
N CYS A 83 -0.37 -23.27 -27.17
CA CYS A 83 0.03 -23.27 -28.59
C CYS A 83 0.85 -24.52 -28.93
N ILE A 84 1.87 -24.85 -28.13
CA ILE A 84 2.69 -26.05 -28.31
C ILE A 84 1.83 -27.33 -28.23
N ALA A 85 0.84 -27.37 -27.33
CA ALA A 85 -0.07 -28.51 -27.22
C ALA A 85 -0.98 -28.67 -28.44
N ILE A 86 -1.37 -27.57 -29.10
CA ILE A 86 -2.12 -27.60 -30.37
C ILE A 86 -1.24 -28.17 -31.49
N ASP A 87 0.00 -27.69 -31.63
CA ASP A 87 0.96 -28.17 -32.64
C ASP A 87 1.32 -29.66 -32.50
N LEU A 88 1.12 -30.24 -31.30
CA LEU A 88 1.36 -31.66 -31.00
C LEU A 88 0.14 -32.55 -31.22
N ILE A 89 -1.05 -31.99 -31.50
CA ILE A 89 -2.23 -32.78 -31.86
C ILE A 89 -2.10 -33.21 -33.33
N PRO A 90 -2.31 -34.49 -33.66
CA PRO A 90 -2.26 -34.94 -35.06
C PRO A 90 -3.54 -34.52 -35.80
N GLY A 91 -3.39 -33.57 -36.72
CA GLY A 91 -4.43 -33.10 -37.63
C GLY A 91 -3.85 -32.18 -38.70
N ASP A 92 -4.63 -31.85 -39.74
CA ASP A 92 -4.25 -30.82 -40.70
C ASP A 92 -4.52 -29.43 -40.11
N HIS A 93 -3.62 -29.00 -39.23
CA HIS A 93 -3.69 -27.69 -38.57
C HIS A 93 -3.12 -26.55 -39.44
N GLY A 94 -3.02 -26.78 -40.76
CA GLY A 94 -2.60 -25.81 -41.77
C GLY A 94 -3.71 -25.37 -42.73
N ASP A 95 -4.87 -26.04 -42.74
CA ASP A 95 -6.03 -25.57 -43.49
C ASP A 95 -6.61 -24.29 -42.85
N SER A 96 -7.03 -23.33 -43.68
CA SER A 96 -7.45 -22.00 -43.19
C SER A 96 -8.79 -22.01 -42.43
N GLY A 97 -9.46 -23.16 -42.32
CA GLY A 97 -10.74 -23.37 -41.64
C GLY A 97 -10.63 -24.07 -40.28
N ASP A 98 -9.50 -24.66 -39.93
CA ASP A 98 -9.34 -25.38 -38.67
C ASP A 98 -9.44 -24.46 -37.43
N GLY A 99 -10.39 -24.78 -36.56
CA GLY A 99 -10.59 -24.08 -35.29
C GLY A 99 -9.42 -24.24 -34.31
N LEU A 100 -8.62 -25.30 -34.41
CA LEU A 100 -7.44 -25.49 -33.57
C LEU A 100 -6.32 -24.49 -33.92
N ALA A 101 -6.00 -24.37 -35.21
CA ALA A 101 -5.06 -23.35 -35.71
C ALA A 101 -5.48 -21.93 -35.29
N TRP A 102 -6.76 -21.58 -35.47
CA TRP A 102 -7.30 -20.28 -35.05
C TRP A 102 -7.32 -20.09 -33.52
N ALA A 103 -7.44 -21.16 -32.72
CA ALA A 103 -7.35 -21.08 -31.26
C ALA A 103 -5.94 -20.67 -30.79
N GLY A 104 -4.88 -21.20 -31.42
CA GLY A 104 -3.50 -20.77 -31.17
C GLY A 104 -3.29 -19.28 -31.48
N VAL A 105 -3.81 -18.81 -32.61
CA VAL A 105 -3.81 -17.37 -32.98
C VAL A 105 -4.56 -16.53 -31.94
N ALA A 106 -5.73 -16.98 -31.48
CA ALA A 106 -6.52 -16.27 -30.48
C ALA A 106 -5.82 -16.20 -29.10
N LEU A 107 -5.13 -17.28 -28.69
CA LEU A 107 -4.29 -17.29 -27.49
C LEU A 107 -3.19 -16.22 -27.56
N LEU A 108 -2.49 -16.12 -28.69
CA LEU A 108 -1.42 -15.13 -28.88
C LEU A 108 -1.93 -13.69 -29.03
N LEU A 109 -3.06 -13.46 -29.72
CA LEU A 109 -3.57 -12.11 -30.00
C LEU A 109 -4.49 -11.53 -28.92
N TYR A 110 -5.08 -12.35 -28.05
CA TYR A 110 -5.99 -11.88 -26.99
C TYR A 110 -5.52 -12.24 -25.58
N VAL A 111 -5.09 -13.49 -25.34
CA VAL A 111 -4.78 -13.98 -23.98
C VAL A 111 -3.40 -13.53 -23.52
N VAL A 112 -2.37 -13.64 -24.37
CA VAL A 112 -1.01 -13.15 -24.08
C VAL A 112 -0.97 -11.63 -23.79
N PRO A 113 -1.55 -10.73 -24.62
CA PRO A 113 -1.53 -9.30 -24.31
C PRO A 113 -2.31 -8.97 -23.03
N PHE A 114 -3.41 -9.68 -22.71
CA PHE A 114 -4.06 -9.53 -21.41
C PHE A 114 -3.13 -9.91 -20.25
N GLY A 115 -2.46 -11.07 -20.33
CA GLY A 115 -1.46 -11.49 -19.36
C GLY A 115 -0.31 -10.48 -19.21
N LEU A 116 0.15 -9.88 -20.31
CA LEU A 116 1.18 -8.83 -20.31
C LEU A 116 0.71 -7.58 -19.56
N MET A 117 -0.54 -7.14 -19.75
CA MET A 117 -1.11 -6.00 -19.01
C MET A 117 -1.17 -6.27 -17.50
N LEU A 118 -1.46 -7.52 -17.07
CA LEU A 118 -1.38 -7.91 -15.67
C LEU A 118 0.06 -7.85 -15.13
N VAL A 119 1.04 -8.34 -15.88
CA VAL A 119 2.47 -8.29 -15.50
C VAL A 119 2.95 -6.85 -15.36
N VAL A 120 2.66 -5.97 -16.34
CA VAL A 120 3.02 -4.55 -16.31
C VAL A 120 2.37 -3.84 -15.11
N SER A 121 1.06 -4.04 -14.92
CA SER A 121 0.32 -3.47 -13.78
C SER A 121 0.89 -3.95 -12.44
N GLY A 122 1.21 -5.24 -12.34
CA GLY A 122 1.82 -5.85 -11.16
C GLY A 122 3.20 -5.27 -10.83
N LEU A 123 4.07 -5.13 -11.84
CA LEU A 123 5.39 -4.51 -11.73
C LEU A 123 5.31 -3.05 -11.27
N ILE A 124 4.40 -2.25 -11.82
CA ILE A 124 4.16 -0.86 -11.40
C ILE A 124 3.77 -0.83 -9.92
N LEU A 125 2.85 -1.70 -9.49
CA LEU A 125 2.43 -1.80 -8.08
C LEU A 125 3.58 -2.24 -7.15
N VAL A 126 4.43 -3.17 -7.56
CA VAL A 126 5.61 -3.61 -6.79
C VAL A 126 6.62 -2.48 -6.66
N TYR A 127 6.90 -1.77 -7.76
CA TYR A 127 7.82 -0.63 -7.77
C TYR A 127 7.31 0.52 -6.90
N ALA A 128 6.04 0.88 -7.02
CA ALA A 128 5.39 1.94 -6.24
C ALA A 128 5.32 1.64 -4.73
N ALA A 129 5.26 0.37 -4.32
CA ALA A 129 5.38 0.00 -2.90
C ALA A 129 6.83 0.05 -2.41
N ARG A 130 7.80 -0.29 -3.27
CA ARG A 130 9.23 -0.22 -2.97
C ARG A 130 9.73 1.23 -2.85
N SER A 131 9.22 2.16 -3.65
CA SER A 131 9.59 3.58 -3.58
C SER A 131 9.08 4.24 -2.30
N ARG A 132 7.84 3.95 -1.86
CA ARG A 132 7.29 4.42 -0.56
C ARG A 132 7.95 3.79 0.70
N SER A 133 8.97 2.95 0.51
CA SER A 133 9.68 2.27 1.59
C SER A 133 11.14 2.73 1.72
N ARG A 134 11.52 3.78 0.99
CA ARG A 134 12.79 4.50 1.07
C ARG A 134 12.54 5.91 1.56
#